data_AF-A0A920EAD1-F1
#
_entry.id   AF-A0A920EAD1-F1
#
_cell.length_a   1.000
_cell.length_b   1.000
_cell.length_c   1.000
_cell.angle_alpha   90.00
_cell.angle_beta   90.00
_cell.angle_gamma   90.00
#
_symmetry.space_group_name_H-M   'P 1'
#
loop_
_entity.id
_entity.type
_entity.pdbx_description
1 polymer ?
#
loop_
_entity_poly.entity_id
_entity_poly.type
_entity_poly.pdbx_seq_one_letter_code
_entity_poly.pdbx_strand_id
1 'polypeptide(L)'
;MIQNAILPKIERDNFGFNEFEYLWEPRDIVGGDFYWMDKKDEWTCFVMADCTGHGIPGAFMTLISSTLLDRIKSLEDLSQPERILNQLDELLEETLKLKENDATNFGMDAGVCCFSRKK
;
A
#
# COMPACT_ATOMS: atom_id res chain seq x y z
N MET A 1 -10.88 14.61 -2.73
CA MET A 1 -9.82 14.67 -3.77
C MET A 1 -9.54 13.27 -4.29
N ILE A 2 -8.79 13.14 -5.40
CA ILE A 2 -8.47 11.86 -6.05
C ILE A 2 -7.88 10.83 -5.08
N GLN A 3 -7.05 11.25 -4.11
CA GLN A 3 -6.44 10.32 -3.14
C GLN A 3 -7.47 9.54 -2.30
N ASN A 4 -8.58 10.17 -1.91
CA ASN A 4 -9.65 9.48 -1.18
C ASN A 4 -10.39 8.43 -2.01
N ALA A 5 -10.26 8.47 -3.34
CA ALA A 5 -10.82 7.44 -4.23
C ALA A 5 -9.84 6.26 -4.42
N ILE A 6 -8.57 6.44 -4.07
CA ILE A 6 -7.52 5.41 -4.15
C ILE A 6 -7.45 4.62 -2.85
N LEU A 7 -7.58 5.32 -1.71
CA LEU A 7 -7.61 4.66 -0.41
C LEU A 7 -8.79 3.68 -0.36
N PRO A 8 -8.56 2.40 -0.03
CA PRO A 8 -9.62 1.41 -0.03
C PRO A 8 -10.66 1.78 1.03
N LYS A 9 -11.93 1.55 0.71
CA LYS A 9 -12.96 1.51 1.75
C LYS A 9 -12.74 0.23 2.55
N ILE A 10 -12.26 0.37 3.78
CA ILE A 10 -12.09 -0.79 4.65
C ILE A 10 -13.46 -1.14 5.24
N GLU A 11 -14.08 -2.15 4.64
CA GLU A 11 -15.27 -2.81 5.19
C GLU A 11 -14.81 -3.99 6.05
N ARG A 12 -14.79 -3.79 7.37
CA ARG A 12 -14.24 -4.72 8.38
C ARG A 12 -14.69 -6.17 8.15
N ASP A 13 -15.97 -6.34 7.84
CA ASP A 13 -16.62 -7.65 7.66
C ASP A 13 -16.07 -8.42 6.45
N ASN A 14 -15.69 -7.72 5.38
CA ASN A 14 -15.16 -8.35 4.17
C ASN A 14 -13.74 -8.91 4.39
N PHE A 15 -12.98 -8.27 5.26
CA PHE A 15 -11.59 -8.59 5.56
C PHE A 15 -11.41 -9.47 6.80
N GLY A 16 -12.50 -9.99 7.37
CA GLY A 16 -12.42 -10.90 8.50
C GLY A 16 -11.83 -10.23 9.73
N PHE A 17 -12.26 -9.01 10.05
CA PHE A 17 -12.03 -8.40 11.35
C PHE A 17 -13.32 -8.46 12.18
N ASN A 18 -13.21 -8.79 13.48
CA ASN A 18 -14.35 -8.64 14.40
C ASN A 18 -14.47 -7.17 14.80
N GLU A 19 -13.31 -6.54 15.00
CA GLU A 19 -13.13 -5.13 15.35
C GLU A 19 -11.94 -4.62 14.54
N PHE A 20 -12.06 -3.43 13.94
CA PHE A 20 -10.99 -2.83 13.13
C PHE A 20 -11.17 -1.32 13.03
N GLU A 21 -10.38 -0.54 13.76
CA GLU A 21 -10.45 0.92 13.71
C GLU A 21 -9.19 1.47 13.07
N TYR A 22 -9.33 2.52 12.28
CA TYR A 22 -8.19 3.21 11.67
C TYR A 22 -8.44 4.71 11.68
N LEU A 23 -7.36 5.47 11.76
CA LEU A 23 -7.35 6.92 11.67
C LEU A 23 -6.31 7.30 10.62
N TRP A 24 -6.73 8.12 9.66
CA TRP A 24 -5.85 8.64 8.62
C TRP A 24 -6.06 10.16 8.55
N GLU A 25 -5.07 10.91 9.01
CA GLU A 25 -5.10 12.37 9.10
C GLU A 25 -3.87 12.95 8.40
N PRO A 26 -3.93 13.23 7.08
CA PRO A 26 -2.81 13.79 6.36
C PRO A 26 -2.56 15.23 6.81
N ARG A 27 -1.27 15.63 6.83
CA ARG A 27 -0.87 17.00 7.18
C ARG A 27 -1.43 18.05 6.22
N ASP A 28 -1.44 17.74 4.93
CA ASP A 28 -1.99 18.55 3.85
C ASP A 28 -3.26 17.88 3.28
N ILE A 29 -3.91 18.45 2.27
CA ILE A 29 -5.13 17.86 1.68
C ILE A 29 -4.86 16.50 1.01
N VAL A 30 -3.59 16.24 0.68
CA VAL A 30 -3.07 14.96 0.19
C VAL A 30 -1.70 14.68 0.82
N GLY A 31 -1.36 13.40 1.04
CA GLY A 31 -0.16 12.98 1.76
C GLY A 31 0.59 11.82 1.10
N GLY A 32 1.73 11.43 1.68
CA GLY A 32 2.48 10.22 1.30
C GLY A 32 2.00 8.97 2.04
N ASP A 33 1.41 9.16 3.22
CA ASP A 33 0.87 8.11 4.07
C ASP A 33 -0.33 7.44 3.42
N PHE A 34 -0.34 6.12 3.36
CA PHE A 34 -1.48 5.37 2.87
C PHE A 34 -1.60 4.02 3.55
N TYR A 35 -2.78 3.45 3.38
CA TYR A 35 -3.06 2.08 3.75
C TYR A 35 -3.63 1.34 2.53
N TRP A 36 -3.37 0.05 2.47
CA TRP A 36 -3.92 -0.84 1.47
C TRP A 36 -4.38 -2.12 2.15
N MET A 37 -5.50 -2.67 1.70
CA MET A 37 -6.04 -3.89 2.27
C MET A 37 -6.74 -4.68 1.18
N ASP A 38 -6.42 -5.96 1.10
CA ASP A 38 -7.13 -6.87 0.21
C ASP A 38 -7.17 -8.30 0.76
N LYS A 39 -8.01 -9.12 0.15
CA LYS A 39 -8.23 -10.51 0.49
C LYS A 39 -8.16 -11.37 -0.75
N LYS A 40 -7.38 -12.46 -0.66
CA LYS A 40 -7.28 -13.49 -1.68
C LYS A 40 -7.38 -14.85 -1.00
N ASP A 41 -8.32 -15.65 -1.49
CA ASP A 41 -8.65 -16.94 -0.89
C ASP A 41 -8.99 -16.81 0.61
N GLU A 42 -8.18 -17.42 1.46
CA GLU A 42 -8.33 -17.40 2.93
C GLU A 42 -7.48 -16.34 3.64
N TRP A 43 -6.59 -15.68 2.90
CA TRP A 43 -5.64 -14.72 3.42
C TRP A 43 -6.14 -13.28 3.24
N THR A 44 -6.04 -12.51 4.31
CA THR A 44 -6.20 -11.06 4.29
C THR A 44 -4.83 -10.43 4.46
N CYS A 45 -4.49 -9.51 3.55
CA CYS A 45 -3.27 -8.73 3.60
C CYS A 45 -3.61 -7.27 3.86
N PHE A 46 -2.85 -6.64 4.75
CA PHE A 46 -2.92 -5.24 5.06
C PHE A 46 -1.53 -4.62 5.04
N VAL A 47 -1.44 -3.45 4.41
CA VAL A 47 -0.23 -2.65 4.28
C VAL A 47 -0.49 -1.26 4.83
N MET A 48 0.43 -0.75 5.64
CA MET A 48 0.53 0.68 5.98
C MET A 48 1.87 1.18 5.52
N ALA A 49 1.90 2.35 4.92
CA ALA A 49 3.15 2.92 4.44
C ALA A 49 3.17 4.44 4.58
N ASP A 50 4.38 4.96 4.82
CA ASP A 50 4.74 6.37 4.84
C ASP A 50 5.78 6.60 3.74
N CYS A 51 5.37 7.27 2.66
CA CYS A 51 6.25 7.60 1.56
C CYS A 51 7.00 8.91 1.81
N THR A 52 8.30 8.95 1.47
CA THR A 52 9.10 10.17 1.53
C THR A 52 8.46 11.30 0.72
N GLY A 53 8.24 12.44 1.37
CA GLY A 53 7.65 13.65 0.78
C GLY A 53 6.23 13.92 1.29
N HIS A 54 5.72 15.13 1.05
CA HIS A 54 4.35 15.50 1.44
C HIS A 54 3.67 16.31 0.33
N GLY A 55 2.36 16.47 0.41
CA GLY A 55 1.56 17.11 -0.63
C GLY A 55 1.53 16.29 -1.91
N ILE A 56 1.66 16.95 -3.06
CA ILE A 56 1.46 16.33 -4.38
C ILE A 56 2.45 15.19 -4.69
N PRO A 57 3.78 15.32 -4.45
CA PRO A 57 4.72 14.23 -4.69
C PRO A 57 4.41 12.97 -3.85
N GLY A 58 4.07 13.15 -2.57
CA GLY A 58 3.63 12.05 -1.71
C GLY A 58 2.36 11.38 -2.23
N ALA A 59 1.39 12.17 -2.68
CA ALA A 59 0.14 11.64 -3.24
C ALA A 59 0.34 10.82 -4.52
N PHE A 60 1.32 11.19 -5.35
CA PHE A 60 1.72 10.38 -6.51
C PHE A 60 2.37 9.07 -6.09
N MET A 61 3.23 9.08 -5.07
CA MET A 61 3.82 7.86 -4.51
C MET A 61 2.74 6.92 -3.99
N THR A 62 1.77 7.42 -3.21
CA THR A 62 0.61 6.64 -2.77
C THR A 62 -0.14 5.99 -3.94
N LEU A 63 -0.41 6.75 -5.01
CA LEU A 63 -1.14 6.22 -6.18
C LEU A 63 -0.36 5.09 -6.88
N ILE A 64 0.95 5.30 -7.09
CA ILE A 64 1.82 4.31 -7.72
C ILE A 64 1.86 3.05 -6.85
N SER A 65 2.19 3.19 -5.57
CA SER A 65 2.30 2.07 -4.63
C SER A 65 0.99 1.29 -4.53
N SER A 66 -0.17 1.96 -4.43
CA SER A 66 -1.47 1.29 -4.40
C SER A 66 -1.75 0.49 -5.69
N THR A 67 -1.38 1.05 -6.85
CA THR A 67 -1.55 0.36 -8.14
C THR A 67 -0.62 -0.86 -8.25
N LEU A 68 0.60 -0.75 -7.75
CA LEU A 68 1.55 -1.86 -7.73
C LEU A 68 1.09 -2.96 -6.78
N LEU A 69 0.55 -2.63 -5.61
CA LEU A 69 -0.02 -3.61 -4.68
C LEU A 69 -1.22 -4.36 -5.31
N ASP A 70 -2.09 -3.67 -6.04
CA ASP A 70 -3.17 -4.30 -6.81
C ASP A 70 -2.67 -5.24 -7.91
N ARG A 71 -1.48 -4.98 -8.46
CA ARG A 71 -0.82 -5.89 -9.39
C ARG A 71 -0.21 -7.09 -8.66
N ILE A 72 0.52 -6.85 -7.57
CA ILE A 72 1.20 -7.90 -6.77
C ILE A 72 0.18 -8.92 -6.27
N LYS A 73 -0.97 -8.48 -5.71
CA LYS A 73 -2.00 -9.43 -5.23
C LYS A 73 -2.48 -10.40 -6.32
N SER A 74 -2.49 -9.98 -7.58
CA SER A 74 -2.99 -10.81 -8.67
C SER A 74 -2.04 -11.96 -8.98
N LEU A 75 -0.75 -11.76 -8.70
CA LEU A 75 0.33 -12.70 -9.03
C LEU A 75 0.77 -13.53 -7.83
N GLU A 76 0.74 -12.96 -6.62
CA GLU A 76 1.33 -13.56 -5.43
C GLU A 76 0.34 -14.30 -4.52
N ASP A 77 0.88 -15.21 -3.73
CA ASP A 77 0.22 -15.81 -2.58
C ASP A 77 0.34 -14.85 -1.38
N LEU A 78 -0.80 -14.45 -0.82
CA LEU A 78 -0.85 -13.52 0.31
C LEU A 78 -0.36 -14.15 1.62
N SER A 79 -0.04 -15.45 1.68
CA SER A 79 0.55 -16.09 2.86
C SER A 79 1.99 -15.64 3.19
N GLN A 80 2.66 -14.94 2.27
CA GLN A 80 4.09 -14.58 2.34
C GLN A 80 4.28 -13.05 2.33
N PRO A 81 4.08 -12.35 3.46
CA PRO A 81 4.14 -10.89 3.53
C PRO A 81 5.50 -10.32 3.10
N GLU A 82 6.60 -11.03 3.35
CA GLU A 82 7.94 -10.64 2.94
C GLU A 82 8.10 -10.55 1.43
N ARG A 83 7.43 -11.43 0.67
CA ARG A 83 7.47 -11.40 -0.79
C ARG A 83 6.67 -10.24 -1.37
N ILE A 84 5.56 -9.89 -0.74
CA ILE A 84 4.76 -8.71 -1.10
C ILE A 84 5.63 -7.46 -0.93
N LEU A 85 6.31 -7.33 0.20
CA LEU A 85 7.16 -6.17 0.47
C LEU A 85 8.35 -6.08 -0.49
N ASN A 86 9.05 -7.20 -0.72
CA ASN A 86 10.19 -7.23 -1.64
C ASN A 86 9.78 -6.91 -3.09
N GLN A 87 8.63 -7.43 -3.55
CA GLN A 87 8.15 -7.10 -4.90
C GLN A 87 7.69 -5.67 -5.03
N LEU A 88 7.09 -5.11 -3.98
CA LEU A 88 6.72 -3.70 -3.96
C LEU A 88 7.96 -2.82 -4.09
N ASP A 89 9.03 -3.14 -3.37
CA ASP A 89 10.32 -2.46 -3.46
C ASP A 89 10.92 -2.56 -4.88
N GLU A 90 11.05 -3.77 -5.44
CA GLU A 90 11.57 -4.00 -6.79
C GLU A 90 10.76 -3.22 -7.85
N LEU A 91 9.44 -3.29 -7.82
CA LEU A 91 8.57 -2.61 -8.78
C LEU A 91 8.59 -1.09 -8.62
N LEU A 92 8.73 -0.58 -7.39
CA LEU A 92 8.87 0.84 -7.14
C LEU A 92 10.20 1.36 -7.68
N GLU A 93 11.31 0.66 -7.42
CA GLU A 93 12.60 1.01 -7.98
C GLU A 93 12.56 1.05 -9.51
N GLU A 94 11.99 0.03 -10.15
CA GLU A 94 11.83 -0.01 -11.62
C GLU A 94 10.99 1.15 -12.14
N THR A 95 9.83 1.39 -11.52
CA THR A 95 8.88 2.43 -11.95
C THR A 95 9.47 3.84 -11.81
N LEU A 96 10.26 4.08 -10.77
CA LEU A 96 10.86 5.37 -10.48
C LEU A 96 12.16 5.62 -11.27
N LYS A 97 13.02 4.59 -11.44
CA LYS A 97 14.22 4.68 -12.29
C LYS A 97 13.90 4.99 -13.75
N LEU A 98 12.72 4.56 -14.25
CA LEU A 98 12.26 4.90 -15.60
C LEU A 98 11.89 6.39 -15.76
N LYS A 99 11.67 7.13 -14.67
CA LYS A 99 11.19 8.51 -14.72
C LYS A 99 12.27 9.58 -14.58
N GLU A 100 13.45 9.28 -14.03
CA GLU A 100 14.45 10.30 -13.71
C GLU A 100 15.90 9.91 -14.10
N ASN A 101 16.60 10.86 -14.73
CA ASN A 101 18.07 10.92 -14.86
C ASN A 101 18.73 11.64 -13.66
N ASP A 102 17.93 12.14 -12.71
CA ASP A 102 18.40 12.83 -11.51
C ASP A 102 18.02 12.02 -10.27
N ALA A 103 18.94 11.98 -9.30
CA ALA A 103 18.83 11.19 -8.08
C ALA A 103 17.82 11.82 -7.09
N THR A 104 16.52 11.67 -7.33
CA THR A 104 15.53 11.99 -6.30
C THR A 104 15.42 10.80 -5.35
N ASN A 105 15.74 11.03 -4.07
CA ASN A 105 15.66 10.03 -3.00
C ASN A 105 14.19 9.81 -2.60
N PHE A 106 13.44 9.12 -3.45
CA PHE A 106 12.15 8.55 -3.08
C PHE A 106 12.39 7.31 -2.20
N GLY A 107 11.65 7.21 -1.11
CA GLY A 107 11.70 6.09 -0.18
C GLY A 107 10.32 5.85 0.41
N MET A 108 10.16 4.72 1.09
CA MET A 108 8.90 4.35 1.73
C MET A 108 9.19 3.44 2.91
N ASP A 109 8.68 3.83 4.07
CA ASP A 109 8.59 2.93 5.21
C ASP A 109 7.27 2.19 5.11
N ALA A 110 7.28 0.86 5.16
CA ALA A 110 6.07 0.05 5.02
C ALA A 110 6.03 -1.13 5.98
N GLY A 111 4.86 -1.37 6.56
CA GLY A 111 4.53 -2.58 7.30
C GLY A 111 3.52 -3.42 6.54
N VAL A 112 3.80 -4.71 6.38
CA VAL A 112 2.92 -5.68 5.73
C VAL A 112 2.52 -6.75 6.74
N CYS A 113 1.22 -7.02 6.87
CA CYS A 113 0.68 -8.06 7.72
C CYS A 113 -0.30 -8.91 6.93
N CYS A 114 -0.11 -10.23 6.98
CA CYS A 114 -1.00 -11.20 6.39
C CYS A 114 -1.51 -12.17 7.44
N PHE A 115 -2.81 -12.47 7.44
CA PHE A 115 -3.41 -13.43 8.35
C PHE A 115 -4.52 -14.23 7.66
N SER A 116 -4.72 -15.46 8.12
CA SER A 116 -5.83 -16.33 7.74
C SER A 116 -6.67 -16.65 8.96
N ARG A 117 -7.99 -16.69 8.77
CA ARG A 117 -8.94 -17.10 9.83
C ARG A 117 -9.23 -18.59 9.84
N LYS A 118 -8.62 -19.38 8.95
CA LYS A 118 -8.74 -20.84 9.06
C LYS A 118 -8.02 -21.29 10.33
N LYS A 119 -8.79 -21.96 11.19
CA LYS A 119 -8.26 -22.75 12.30
C LYS A 119 -7.46 -23.94 11.78
#